data_AF-A0A8S0ZN03-F1
#
_entry.id   AF-A0A8S0ZN03-F1
#
_cell.length_a   1.000
_cell.length_b   1.000
_cell.length_c   1.000
_cell.angle_alpha   90.00
_cell.angle_beta   90.00
_cell.angle_gamma   90.00
#
_symmetry.space_group_name_H-M   'P 1'
#
loop_
_entity.id
_entity.type
_entity.pdbx_description
1 polymer ?
#
loop_
_entity_poly.entity_id
_entity_poly.type
_entity_poly.pdbx_seq_one_letter_code
_entity_poly.pdbx_strand_id
1 'polypeptide(L)'
;MRTIFNIILTEPMKFPINSGNSLTLHDALAQRSQFNGYLGAQDLKFMSMTEPVRRQEVFTLSQPGGHPRNWNNLLEKCLSIINDYSKELDAVNGDGKASEADISTIRNKNVKNVPNGNGFTYSGNLRNMAQSPQLQELKEHKNENDTLVNMLKEEFNVFVHKLCQKPPLSYLFGELTDTKLKFLLMQAQPVMWTCEGLACIAATSLNEDKYGVVQNDLPIIISSLTNLKQNLDKLTKPGLVPRKHILNDAFAIKMKNALISSVKRSIYKIVITFSKYIHEIPLDPDVQVALQPFLLCKEA
;
A
#
# COMPACT_ATOMS: atom_id res chain seq x y z
N MET A 1 -8.38 -29.06 -18.53
CA MET A 1 -7.99 -30.39 -18.01
C MET A 1 -6.57 -30.43 -17.43
N ARG A 2 -5.54 -29.90 -18.13
CA ARG A 2 -4.14 -29.89 -17.61
C ARG A 2 -3.99 -29.24 -16.22
N THR A 3 -4.65 -28.10 -15.98
CA THR A 3 -4.60 -27.40 -14.68
C THR A 3 -5.13 -28.25 -13.51
N ILE A 4 -6.26 -28.94 -13.72
CA ILE A 4 -6.86 -29.82 -12.70
C ILE A 4 -5.95 -31.03 -12.45
N PHE A 5 -5.35 -31.57 -13.51
CA PHE A 5 -4.44 -32.70 -13.42
C PHE A 5 -3.16 -32.35 -12.63
N ASN A 6 -2.57 -31.18 -12.87
CA ASN A 6 -1.40 -30.71 -12.12
C ASN A 6 -1.71 -30.47 -10.63
N ILE A 7 -2.90 -29.96 -10.31
CA ILE A 7 -3.36 -29.81 -8.93
C ILE A 7 -3.49 -31.18 -8.24
N ILE A 8 -4.05 -32.17 -8.94
CA ILE A 8 -4.21 -33.54 -8.42
C ILE A 8 -2.85 -34.24 -8.26
N LEU A 9 -1.89 -33.96 -9.15
CA LEU A 9 -0.53 -34.52 -9.11
C LEU A 9 0.44 -33.76 -8.22
N THR A 10 0.01 -32.71 -7.52
CA THR A 10 0.85 -31.84 -6.69
C THR A 10 2.03 -31.19 -7.43
N GLU A 11 1.93 -31.07 -8.76
CA GLU A 11 2.97 -30.42 -9.56
C GLU A 11 2.92 -28.90 -9.38
N PRO A 12 4.07 -28.22 -9.24
CA PRO A 12 4.10 -26.77 -9.12
C PRO A 12 3.54 -26.12 -10.39
N MET A 13 2.47 -25.33 -10.23
CA MET A 13 1.86 -24.61 -11.34
C MET A 13 2.79 -23.48 -11.82
N LYS A 14 3.25 -23.58 -13.07
CA LYS A 14 4.09 -22.56 -13.72
C LYS A 14 3.24 -21.71 -14.65
N PHE A 15 3.20 -20.40 -14.42
CA PHE A 15 2.50 -19.45 -15.28
C PHE A 15 3.47 -18.88 -16.34
N PRO A 16 3.07 -18.82 -17.62
CA PRO A 16 3.91 -18.19 -18.63
C PRO A 16 4.07 -16.68 -18.36
N ILE A 17 5.24 -16.13 -18.70
CA ILE A 17 5.53 -14.70 -18.52
C ILE A 17 4.92 -13.90 -19.67
N ASN A 18 5.04 -14.42 -20.89
CA ASN A 18 4.45 -13.83 -22.09
C ASN A 18 3.62 -14.90 -22.82
N SER A 19 2.30 -14.74 -22.87
CA SER A 19 1.41 -15.61 -23.65
C SER A 19 0.06 -14.93 -23.91
N GLY A 20 -0.43 -14.99 -25.15
CA GLY A 20 -1.73 -14.41 -25.52
C GLY A 20 -2.95 -15.30 -25.23
N ASN A 21 -2.75 -16.62 -25.10
CA ASN A 21 -3.85 -17.59 -24.99
C ASN A 21 -4.01 -18.24 -23.60
N SER A 22 -3.12 -17.96 -22.65
CA SER A 22 -3.10 -18.60 -21.34
C SER A 22 -2.86 -17.57 -20.23
N LEU A 23 -3.46 -17.82 -19.06
CA LEU A 23 -3.31 -16.97 -17.87
C LEU A 23 -1.82 -16.74 -17.56
N THR A 24 -1.36 -15.51 -17.70
CA THR A 24 0.03 -15.13 -17.47
C THR A 24 0.31 -14.97 -15.98
N LEU A 25 1.60 -14.90 -15.61
CA LEU A 25 2.00 -14.69 -14.21
C LEU A 25 1.44 -13.37 -13.63
N HIS A 26 1.48 -12.28 -14.39
CA HIS A 26 0.97 -10.99 -13.91
C HIS A 26 -0.57 -10.98 -13.81
N ASP A 27 -1.27 -11.64 -14.73
CA ASP A 27 -2.73 -11.79 -14.65
C ASP A 27 -3.15 -12.68 -13.47
N ALA A 28 -2.39 -13.75 -13.19
CA ALA A 28 -2.62 -14.59 -12.02
C ALA A 28 -2.45 -13.79 -10.73
N LEU A 29 -1.38 -12.99 -10.61
CA LEU A 29 -1.13 -12.11 -9.46
C LEU A 29 -2.23 -11.06 -9.26
N ALA A 30 -2.82 -10.56 -10.34
CA ALA A 30 -3.94 -9.63 -10.26
C ALA A 30 -5.18 -10.23 -9.57
N GLN A 31 -5.35 -11.55 -9.61
CA GLN A 31 -6.47 -12.27 -8.99
C GLN A 31 -6.24 -12.57 -7.50
N ARG A 32 -5.94 -11.53 -6.69
CA ARG A 32 -5.57 -11.65 -5.25
C ARG A 32 -6.53 -12.50 -4.40
N SER A 33 -7.83 -12.43 -4.68
CA SER A 33 -8.88 -13.14 -3.91
C SER A 33 -9.16 -14.57 -4.42
N GLN A 34 -8.51 -14.99 -5.50
CA GLN A 34 -8.71 -16.30 -6.12
C GLN A 34 -7.51 -17.21 -5.87
N PHE A 35 -7.74 -18.52 -6.00
CA PHE A 35 -6.69 -19.53 -5.88
C PHE A 35 -5.52 -19.30 -6.84
N ASN A 36 -5.80 -18.75 -8.03
CA ASN A 36 -4.77 -18.39 -9.01
C ASN A 36 -3.80 -17.31 -8.49
N GLY A 37 -4.26 -16.33 -7.70
CA GLY A 37 -3.37 -15.32 -7.11
C GLY A 37 -2.40 -15.92 -6.09
N TYR A 38 -2.88 -16.90 -5.32
CA TYR A 38 -2.03 -17.65 -4.39
C TYR A 38 -0.94 -18.45 -5.13
N LEU A 39 -1.35 -19.20 -6.17
CA LEU A 39 -0.42 -19.97 -7.00
C LEU A 39 0.54 -19.06 -7.79
N GLY A 40 0.06 -17.91 -8.28
CA GLY A 40 0.87 -16.92 -8.98
C GLY A 40 1.96 -16.35 -8.08
N ALA A 41 1.65 -16.00 -6.82
CA ALA A 41 2.65 -15.54 -5.86
C ALA A 41 3.67 -16.64 -5.53
N GLN A 42 3.22 -17.89 -5.42
CA GLN A 42 4.11 -19.03 -5.21
C GLN A 42 5.06 -19.24 -6.39
N ASP A 43 4.54 -19.22 -7.62
CA ASP A 43 5.33 -19.35 -8.85
C ASP A 43 6.30 -18.18 -9.01
N LEU A 44 5.88 -16.94 -8.70
CA LEU A 44 6.77 -15.78 -8.69
C LEU A 44 7.99 -16.01 -7.78
N LYS A 45 7.76 -16.47 -6.56
CA LYS A 45 8.86 -16.79 -5.63
C LYS A 45 9.78 -17.86 -6.22
N PHE A 46 9.24 -18.98 -6.68
CA PHE A 46 10.07 -20.07 -7.23
C PHE A 46 10.84 -19.63 -8.48
N MET A 47 10.15 -19.02 -9.45
CA MET A 47 10.74 -18.49 -10.68
C MET A 47 11.88 -17.53 -10.38
N SER A 48 11.69 -16.61 -9.43
CA SER A 48 12.73 -15.65 -9.05
C SER A 48 13.97 -16.31 -8.46
N MET A 49 13.84 -17.45 -7.77
CA MET A 49 14.94 -18.11 -7.06
C MET A 49 15.65 -19.16 -7.92
N THR A 50 14.93 -19.96 -8.69
CA THR A 50 15.47 -21.20 -9.28
C THR A 50 15.56 -21.20 -10.80
N GLU A 51 14.83 -20.34 -11.51
CA GLU A 51 14.63 -20.45 -12.97
C GLU A 51 15.25 -19.26 -13.74
N PRO A 52 16.56 -19.29 -14.08
CA PRO A 52 17.23 -18.18 -14.77
C PRO A 52 16.67 -17.90 -16.17
N VAL A 53 16.24 -18.94 -16.90
CA VAL A 53 15.68 -18.79 -18.25
C VAL A 53 14.40 -17.97 -18.22
N ARG A 54 13.50 -18.25 -17.25
CA ARG A 54 12.27 -17.48 -17.05
C ARG A 54 12.56 -16.06 -16.58
N ARG A 55 13.55 -15.85 -15.70
CA ARG A 55 13.94 -14.49 -15.30
C ARG A 55 14.41 -13.65 -16.48
N GLN A 56 15.14 -14.23 -17.43
CA GLN A 56 15.55 -13.51 -18.64
C GLN A 56 14.35 -12.98 -19.43
N GLU A 57 13.25 -13.73 -19.51
CA GLU A 57 12.01 -13.26 -20.17
C GLU A 57 11.41 -12.04 -19.46
N VAL A 58 11.55 -11.92 -18.14
CA VAL A 58 11.09 -10.74 -17.38
C VAL A 58 11.89 -9.50 -17.80
N PHE A 59 13.19 -9.64 -18.05
CA PHE A 59 14.07 -8.54 -18.45
C PHE A 59 13.99 -8.21 -19.95
N THR A 60 13.20 -8.94 -20.74
CA THR A 60 13.10 -8.67 -22.19
C THR A 60 12.36 -7.38 -22.51
N LEU A 61 12.81 -6.72 -23.56
CA LEU A 61 12.16 -5.54 -24.13
C LEU A 61 11.21 -5.94 -25.26
N SER A 62 10.05 -5.28 -25.33
CA SER A 62 9.08 -5.48 -26.40
C SER A 62 9.60 -4.97 -27.74
N GLN A 63 9.30 -5.69 -28.83
CA GLN A 63 9.63 -5.29 -30.20
C GLN A 63 8.35 -5.03 -31.01
N PRO A 64 8.27 -3.95 -31.82
CA PRO A 64 9.16 -2.79 -31.88
C PRO A 64 8.85 -1.79 -30.73
N GLY A 65 9.86 -1.22 -30.09
CA GLY A 65 9.67 -0.12 -29.11
C GLY A 65 10.54 -0.16 -27.86
N GLY A 66 11.25 -1.26 -27.59
CA GLY A 66 12.25 -1.29 -26.51
C GLY A 66 11.69 -1.11 -25.09
N HIS A 67 10.38 -1.26 -24.87
CA HIS A 67 9.77 -1.09 -23.56
C HIS A 67 9.78 -2.40 -22.75
N PRO A 68 10.14 -2.37 -21.46
CA PRO A 68 10.15 -3.56 -20.61
C PRO A 68 8.75 -3.91 -20.08
N ARG A 69 7.84 -4.29 -20.99
CA ARG A 69 6.42 -4.53 -20.64
C ARG A 69 6.24 -5.66 -19.62
N ASN A 70 7.02 -6.73 -19.74
CA ASN A 70 6.91 -7.88 -18.85
C ASN A 70 7.28 -7.51 -17.41
N TRP A 71 8.39 -6.78 -17.24
CA TRP A 71 8.79 -6.25 -15.94
C TRP A 71 7.78 -5.24 -15.40
N ASN A 72 7.36 -4.25 -16.20
CA ASN A 72 6.43 -3.22 -15.73
C ASN A 72 5.10 -3.82 -15.27
N ASN A 73 4.52 -4.75 -16.04
CA ASN A 73 3.28 -5.43 -15.67
C ASN A 73 3.47 -6.24 -14.38
N LEU A 74 4.59 -6.94 -14.25
CA LEU A 74 4.89 -7.73 -13.06
C LEU A 74 5.10 -6.84 -11.83
N LEU A 75 5.89 -5.78 -11.96
CA LEU A 75 6.20 -4.82 -10.91
C LEU A 75 4.92 -4.13 -10.44
N GLU A 76 4.07 -3.67 -11.36
CA GLU A 76 2.80 -3.02 -11.04
C GLU A 76 1.92 -3.92 -10.15
N LYS A 77 1.77 -5.20 -10.49
CA LYS A 77 0.96 -6.14 -9.69
C LYS A 77 1.63 -6.48 -8.36
N CYS A 78 2.95 -6.64 -8.32
CA CYS A 78 3.68 -6.84 -7.07
C CYS A 78 3.52 -5.66 -6.12
N LEU A 79 3.70 -4.43 -6.62
CA LEU A 79 3.55 -3.21 -5.84
C LEU A 79 2.12 -2.99 -5.37
N SER A 80 1.11 -3.30 -6.20
CA SER A 80 -0.30 -3.27 -5.77
C SER A 80 -0.53 -4.22 -4.60
N ILE A 81 -0.09 -5.49 -4.68
CA ILE A 81 -0.24 -6.47 -3.60
C ILE A 81 0.38 -5.98 -2.27
N ILE A 82 1.60 -5.41 -2.34
CA ILE A 82 2.34 -4.91 -1.18
C ILE A 82 1.69 -3.65 -0.61
N ASN A 83 1.41 -2.66 -1.46
CA ASN A 83 0.85 -1.37 -1.05
C ASN A 83 -0.58 -1.52 -0.53
N ASP A 84 -1.41 -2.36 -1.16
CA ASP A 84 -2.79 -2.58 -0.72
C ASP A 84 -2.82 -3.33 0.61
N TYR A 85 -1.95 -4.33 0.80
CA TYR A 85 -1.77 -4.94 2.12
C TYR A 85 -1.27 -3.93 3.17
N SER A 86 -0.34 -3.04 2.80
CA SER A 86 0.16 -1.99 3.69
C SER A 86 -0.95 -1.02 4.11
N LYS A 87 -1.82 -0.61 3.18
CA LYS A 87 -3.01 0.24 3.44
C LYS A 87 -4.02 -0.47 4.33
N GLU A 88 -4.32 -1.74 4.06
CA GLU A 88 -5.21 -2.56 4.90
C GLU A 88 -4.68 -2.65 6.33
N LEU A 89 -3.36 -2.78 6.47
CA LEU A 89 -2.70 -2.85 7.77
C LEU A 89 -2.71 -1.50 8.50
N ASP A 90 -2.48 -0.41 7.79
CA ASP A 90 -2.56 0.94 8.34
C ASP A 90 -3.97 1.30 8.79
N ALA A 91 -5.01 0.92 8.03
CA ALA A 91 -6.40 1.12 8.44
C ALA A 91 -6.68 0.42 9.79
N VAL A 92 -6.23 -0.83 9.92
CA VAL A 92 -6.35 -1.61 11.16
C VAL A 92 -5.52 -1.04 12.32
N ASN A 93 -4.47 -0.27 12.02
CA ASN A 93 -3.67 0.44 13.03
C ASN A 93 -4.26 1.82 13.38
N GLY A 94 -4.94 2.47 12.44
CA GLY A 94 -5.58 3.79 12.61
C GLY A 94 -6.88 3.73 13.40
N ASP A 95 -7.64 2.64 13.29
CA ASP A 95 -8.91 2.42 14.03
C ASP A 95 -8.73 2.40 15.58
N GLY A 96 -7.48 2.37 16.08
CA GLY A 96 -7.13 2.51 17.50
C GLY A 96 -6.82 3.94 17.96
N LYS A 97 -6.80 4.92 17.06
CA LYS A 97 -6.60 6.34 17.38
C LYS A 97 -7.82 7.14 16.93
N ALA A 98 -8.73 7.41 17.85
CA ALA A 98 -9.54 8.62 17.74
C ALA A 98 -8.57 9.80 17.58
N SER A 99 -8.81 10.62 16.56
CA SER A 99 -7.97 11.76 16.19
C SER A 99 -7.81 12.72 17.39
N GLU A 100 -6.61 12.76 18.00
CA GLU A 100 -6.16 13.84 18.89
C GLU A 100 -5.41 14.93 18.12
N ALA A 101 -5.68 15.11 16.82
CA ALA A 101 -4.99 16.10 15.99
C ALA A 101 -5.80 17.38 15.69
N ASP A 102 -7.00 17.57 16.25
CA ASP A 102 -7.83 18.77 16.02
C ASP A 102 -8.30 19.49 17.30
N ILE A 103 -7.46 19.53 18.35
CA ILE A 103 -7.68 20.39 19.53
C ILE A 103 -6.50 21.34 19.75
N SER A 104 -6.03 22.00 18.69
CA SER A 104 -5.10 23.14 18.82
C SER A 104 -5.48 24.37 18.01
N THR A 105 -6.54 24.30 17.19
CA THR A 105 -6.95 25.40 16.29
C THR A 105 -8.12 26.24 16.82
N ILE A 106 -8.55 26.05 18.07
CA ILE A 106 -9.66 26.80 18.71
C ILE A 106 -9.19 27.50 20.00
N ARG A 107 -8.00 28.13 19.99
CA ARG A 107 -7.57 28.92 21.17
C ARG A 107 -7.00 30.31 20.88
N ASN A 108 -7.19 30.86 19.69
CA ASN A 108 -6.81 32.26 19.43
C ASN A 108 -7.89 32.99 18.63
N LYS A 109 -8.93 33.46 19.32
CA LYS A 109 -9.73 34.65 18.93
C LYS A 109 -10.63 35.04 20.11
N ASN A 110 -10.04 35.70 21.10
CA ASN A 110 -10.76 36.48 22.09
C ASN A 110 -9.89 37.67 22.50
N VAL A 111 -9.89 38.71 21.66
CA VAL A 111 -9.56 40.06 22.09
C VAL A 111 -10.66 40.96 21.54
N LYS A 112 -11.55 41.37 22.44
CA LYS A 112 -12.50 42.46 22.26
C LYS A 112 -11.68 43.75 22.19
N ASN A 113 -11.94 44.61 21.21
CA ASN A 113 -11.67 46.04 21.32
C ASN A 113 -12.79 46.84 20.63
N VAL A 114 -13.22 47.86 21.37
CA VAL A 114 -14.35 48.78 21.17
C VAL A 114 -14.01 49.85 20.11
N PRO A 115 -14.99 50.49 19.44
CA PRO A 115 -14.79 51.27 18.22
C PRO A 115 -14.54 52.75 18.50
N ASN A 116 -13.85 53.44 17.57
CA ASN A 116 -14.05 54.88 17.32
C ASN A 116 -13.39 55.36 16.02
N GLY A 117 -14.13 56.17 15.25
CA GLY A 117 -13.59 57.37 14.60
C GLY A 117 -13.10 57.28 13.13
N ASN A 118 -13.97 57.72 12.22
CA ASN A 118 -13.77 58.40 10.92
C ASN A 118 -12.41 58.34 10.20
N GLY A 119 -12.44 57.85 8.96
CA GLY A 119 -11.41 58.13 7.94
C GLY A 119 -11.86 57.67 6.55
N PHE A 120 -12.15 58.63 5.68
CA PHE A 120 -12.48 58.43 4.26
C PHE A 120 -11.39 57.67 3.51
N THR A 121 -11.72 56.58 2.81
CA THR A 121 -11.04 56.19 1.55
C THR A 121 -12.02 55.46 0.64
N TYR A 122 -12.16 55.98 -0.59
CA TYR A 122 -12.91 55.38 -1.68
C TYR A 122 -12.10 54.21 -2.29
N SER A 123 -12.72 53.03 -2.39
CA SER A 123 -12.35 51.98 -3.35
C SER A 123 -13.59 51.15 -3.68
N GLY A 124 -14.50 51.77 -4.42
CA GLY A 124 -15.65 51.10 -4.99
C GLY A 124 -15.32 50.65 -6.42
N ASN A 125 -15.14 49.35 -6.61
CA ASN A 125 -15.15 48.75 -7.94
C ASN A 125 -16.50 49.09 -8.61
N LEU A 126 -16.41 49.81 -9.73
CA LEU A 126 -17.55 50.25 -10.54
C LEU A 126 -18.40 49.04 -10.97
N ARG A 127 -19.69 49.06 -10.61
CA ARG A 127 -20.68 48.10 -11.09
C ARG A 127 -21.04 48.44 -12.53
N ASN A 128 -20.81 47.50 -13.46
CA ASN A 128 -21.36 47.56 -14.81
C ASN A 128 -22.90 47.59 -14.73
N MET A 129 -23.49 48.63 -15.32
CA MET A 129 -24.93 48.95 -15.35
C MET A 129 -25.55 48.63 -16.73
N ALA A 130 -25.17 47.51 -17.34
CA ALA A 130 -25.73 47.07 -18.61
C ALA A 130 -26.57 45.80 -18.40
N GLN A 131 -27.89 45.94 -18.51
CA GLN A 131 -28.78 44.81 -18.79
C GLN A 131 -28.72 44.48 -20.28
N SER A 132 -28.52 43.21 -20.62
CA SER A 132 -28.85 42.64 -21.93
C SER A 132 -29.51 41.26 -21.73
N PRO A 133 -30.39 40.83 -22.65
CA PRO A 133 -31.46 39.88 -22.36
C PRO A 133 -31.00 38.42 -22.38
N GLN A 134 -31.78 37.60 -21.68
CA GLN A 134 -31.59 36.16 -21.49
C GLN A 134 -31.40 35.38 -22.80
N LEU A 135 -30.42 34.49 -22.80
CA LEU A 135 -30.41 33.31 -23.65
C LEU A 135 -30.30 32.09 -22.72
N GLN A 136 -31.40 31.35 -22.63
CA GLN A 136 -31.48 30.08 -21.91
C GLN A 136 -30.57 29.07 -22.60
N GLU A 137 -29.43 28.75 -21.98
CA GLU A 137 -28.81 27.45 -22.16
C GLU A 137 -29.05 26.62 -20.91
N LEU A 138 -29.70 25.48 -21.14
CA LEU A 138 -30.20 24.52 -20.17
C LEU A 138 -29.07 24.03 -19.27
N LYS A 139 -29.03 24.50 -18.02
CA LYS A 139 -28.33 23.80 -16.93
C LYS A 139 -29.21 22.66 -16.46
N GLU A 140 -28.74 21.44 -16.67
CA GLU A 140 -29.23 20.24 -16.01
C GLU A 140 -29.24 20.45 -14.48
N HIS A 141 -30.42 20.28 -13.88
CA HIS A 141 -30.58 20.21 -12.43
C HIS A 141 -29.83 18.99 -11.88
N LYS A 142 -28.68 19.21 -11.23
CA LYS A 142 -28.08 18.24 -10.31
C LYS A 142 -28.38 18.64 -8.86
N ASN A 143 -29.33 17.91 -8.29
CA ASN A 143 -29.44 17.42 -6.91
C ASN A 143 -28.92 18.31 -5.77
N GLU A 144 -29.85 19.06 -5.18
CA GLU A 144 -29.82 19.57 -3.80
C GLU A 144 -29.61 18.44 -2.74
N ASN A 145 -29.83 17.19 -3.16
CA ASN A 145 -29.64 15.96 -2.37
C ASN A 145 -28.17 15.65 -2.05
N ASP A 146 -27.19 16.08 -2.85
CA ASP A 146 -25.79 15.68 -2.64
C ASP A 146 -25.16 16.42 -1.44
N THR A 147 -25.58 17.67 -1.18
CA THR A 147 -25.17 18.46 -0.01
C THR A 147 -25.75 17.91 1.29
N LEU A 148 -27.03 17.50 1.28
CA LEU A 148 -27.67 16.90 2.44
C LEU A 148 -27.14 15.50 2.73
N VAL A 149 -26.86 14.69 1.70
CA VAL A 149 -26.27 13.35 1.86
C VAL A 149 -24.84 13.44 2.40
N ASN A 150 -24.04 14.39 1.94
CA ASN A 150 -22.68 14.58 2.47
C ASN A 150 -22.71 15.10 3.92
N MET A 151 -23.61 16.04 4.24
CA MET A 151 -23.78 16.56 5.61
C MET A 151 -24.34 15.47 6.56
N LEU A 152 -25.31 14.66 6.11
CA LEU A 152 -25.82 13.52 6.87
C LEU A 152 -24.78 12.42 7.06
N LYS A 153 -23.90 12.20 6.08
CA LYS A 153 -22.81 11.22 6.16
C LYS A 153 -21.72 11.68 7.13
N GLU A 154 -21.42 12.98 7.16
CA GLU A 154 -20.51 13.57 8.15
C GLU A 154 -21.10 13.49 9.55
N GLU A 155 -22.36 13.85 9.75
CA GLU A 155 -23.07 13.71 11.03
C GLU A 155 -23.19 12.25 11.47
N PHE A 156 -23.44 11.31 10.54
CA PHE A 156 -23.46 9.88 10.84
C PHE A 156 -22.08 9.36 11.23
N ASN A 157 -21.00 9.79 10.57
CA ASN A 157 -19.64 9.44 10.95
C ASN A 157 -19.27 9.99 12.33
N VAL A 158 -19.67 11.23 12.64
CA VAL A 158 -19.49 11.84 13.97
C VAL A 158 -20.32 11.12 15.03
N PHE A 159 -21.55 10.72 14.70
CA PHE A 159 -22.44 9.96 15.58
C PHE A 159 -21.92 8.55 15.84
N VAL A 160 -21.46 7.83 14.80
CA VAL A 160 -20.80 6.53 14.91
C VAL A 160 -19.55 6.66 15.78
N HIS A 161 -18.72 7.67 15.56
CA HIS A 161 -17.54 7.93 16.38
C HIS A 161 -17.91 8.18 17.85
N LYS A 162 -19.00 8.91 18.12
CA LYS A 162 -19.52 9.17 19.47
C LYS A 162 -20.19 7.94 20.12
N LEU A 163 -20.76 7.04 19.31
CA LEU A 163 -21.33 5.77 19.76
C LEU A 163 -20.22 4.78 20.12
N CYS A 164 -19.16 4.71 19.30
CA CYS A 164 -17.99 3.87 19.52
C CYS A 164 -17.17 4.27 20.76
N GLN A 165 -17.31 5.51 21.25
CA GLN A 165 -16.71 5.98 22.50
C GLN A 165 -17.41 5.44 23.77
N LYS A 166 -18.53 4.71 23.66
CA LYS A 166 -19.20 4.08 24.82
C LYS A 166 -18.57 2.70 25.11
N PRO A 167 -18.14 2.42 26.36
CA PRO A 167 -17.43 1.18 26.75
C PRO A 167 -18.07 -0.17 26.33
N PRO A 168 -19.41 -0.33 26.27
CA PRO A 168 -20.01 -1.58 25.84
C PRO A 168 -19.92 -1.81 24.32
N LEU A 169 -19.91 -0.74 23.52
CA LEU A 169 -19.87 -0.81 22.06
C LEU A 169 -18.42 -0.92 21.55
N SER A 170 -17.45 -0.31 22.25
CA SER A 170 -16.03 -0.53 21.96
C SER A 170 -15.61 -2.00 22.11
N TYR A 171 -16.34 -2.79 22.89
CA TYR A 171 -16.12 -4.24 22.97
C TYR A 171 -16.56 -4.93 21.66
N LEU A 172 -17.78 -4.65 21.17
CA LEU A 172 -18.30 -5.21 19.92
C LEU A 172 -17.53 -4.75 18.67
N PHE A 173 -17.13 -3.48 18.61
CA PHE A 173 -16.33 -2.95 17.50
C PHE A 173 -14.83 -3.26 17.65
N GLY A 174 -14.32 -3.42 18.88
CA GLY A 174 -12.97 -3.90 19.16
C GLY A 174 -12.77 -5.34 18.67
N GLU A 175 -13.72 -6.22 18.95
CA GLU A 175 -13.73 -7.61 18.44
C GLU A 175 -13.67 -7.67 16.90
N LEU A 176 -14.31 -6.71 16.21
CA LEU A 176 -14.29 -6.63 14.75
C LEU A 176 -12.89 -6.26 14.20
N THR A 177 -12.20 -5.31 14.83
CA THR A 177 -10.85 -4.89 14.41
C THR A 177 -9.80 -5.99 14.63
N ASP A 178 -9.89 -6.74 15.73
CA ASP A 178 -9.03 -7.89 16.01
C ASP A 178 -9.28 -9.04 15.04
N THR A 179 -10.55 -9.29 14.69
CA THR A 179 -10.91 -10.31 13.69
C THR A 179 -10.43 -9.94 12.29
N LYS A 180 -10.53 -8.66 11.91
CA LYS A 180 -10.01 -8.14 10.64
C LYS A 180 -8.50 -8.27 10.54
N LEU A 181 -7.76 -7.95 11.62
CA LEU A 181 -6.31 -8.16 11.64
C LEU A 181 -5.95 -9.64 11.53
N LYS A 182 -6.67 -10.52 12.24
CA LYS A 182 -6.46 -11.97 12.13
C LYS A 182 -6.65 -12.44 10.70
N PHE A 183 -7.72 -12.02 10.04
CA PHE A 183 -7.97 -12.32 8.64
C PHE A 183 -6.84 -11.84 7.72
N LEU A 184 -6.38 -10.61 7.92
CA LEU A 184 -5.28 -10.03 7.16
C LEU A 184 -3.99 -10.84 7.32
N LEU A 185 -3.64 -11.23 8.55
CA LEU A 185 -2.46 -12.07 8.83
C LEU A 185 -2.58 -13.49 8.24
N MET A 186 -3.79 -14.07 8.20
CA MET A 186 -4.01 -15.36 7.52
C MET A 186 -3.77 -15.25 6.00
N GLN A 187 -4.05 -14.09 5.42
CA GLN A 187 -3.81 -13.79 4.00
C GLN A 187 -2.41 -13.25 3.70
N ALA A 188 -1.49 -13.23 4.67
CA ALA A 188 -0.14 -12.70 4.48
C ALA A 188 0.75 -13.55 3.56
N GLN A 189 0.42 -14.82 3.32
CA GLN A 189 1.30 -15.76 2.61
C GLN A 189 1.65 -15.33 1.16
N PRO A 190 0.70 -14.93 0.31
CA PRO A 190 1.02 -14.40 -1.02
C PRO A 190 1.84 -13.12 -0.98
N VAL A 191 1.62 -12.27 0.02
CA VAL A 191 2.38 -11.02 0.21
C VAL A 191 3.84 -11.34 0.55
N MET A 192 4.09 -12.29 1.45
CA MET A 192 5.45 -12.77 1.76
C MET A 192 6.18 -13.25 0.50
N TRP A 193 5.53 -14.12 -0.29
CA TRP A 193 6.11 -14.64 -1.52
C TRP A 193 6.36 -13.56 -2.57
N THR A 194 5.47 -12.57 -2.65
CA THR A 194 5.63 -11.42 -3.54
C THR A 194 6.83 -10.57 -3.14
N CYS A 195 7.00 -10.26 -1.84
CA CYS A 195 8.16 -9.53 -1.34
C CYS A 195 9.47 -10.30 -1.60
N GLU A 196 9.51 -11.59 -1.29
CA GLU A 196 10.70 -12.42 -1.50
C GLU A 196 11.02 -12.57 -3.00
N GLY A 197 10.00 -12.74 -3.83
CA GLY A 197 10.15 -12.87 -5.28
C GLY A 197 10.67 -11.57 -5.91
N LEU A 198 10.08 -10.44 -5.55
CA LEU A 198 10.48 -9.12 -6.03
C LEU A 198 11.92 -8.79 -5.61
N ALA A 199 12.28 -9.02 -4.35
CA ALA A 199 13.65 -8.82 -3.87
C ALA A 199 14.66 -9.77 -4.51
N CYS A 200 14.25 -10.99 -4.84
CA CYS A 200 15.12 -11.93 -5.55
C CYS A 200 15.37 -11.47 -6.99
N ILE A 201 14.32 -11.06 -7.72
CA ILE A 201 14.46 -10.51 -9.08
C ILE A 201 15.36 -9.27 -9.05
N ALA A 202 15.13 -8.35 -8.11
CA ALA A 202 15.95 -7.16 -7.92
C ALA A 202 17.43 -7.51 -7.66
N ALA A 203 17.71 -8.47 -6.78
CA ALA A 203 19.08 -8.91 -6.52
C ALA A 203 19.74 -9.59 -7.74
N THR A 204 19.00 -10.44 -8.46
CA THR A 204 19.53 -11.11 -9.66
C THR A 204 19.73 -10.15 -10.84
N SER A 205 19.01 -9.02 -10.85
CA SER A 205 19.10 -8.02 -11.93
C SER A 205 20.51 -7.45 -12.07
N LEU A 206 21.30 -7.39 -11.00
CA LEU A 206 22.68 -6.89 -11.07
C LEU A 206 23.55 -7.69 -12.05
N ASN A 207 23.29 -9.00 -12.19
CA ASN A 207 24.07 -9.89 -13.05
C ASN A 207 23.33 -10.28 -14.34
N GLU A 208 22.01 -10.39 -14.31
CA GLU A 208 21.21 -10.96 -15.39
C GLU A 208 20.47 -9.91 -16.24
N ASP A 209 20.22 -8.70 -15.72
CA ASP A 209 19.50 -7.64 -16.44
C ASP A 209 20.45 -6.85 -17.35
N LYS A 210 20.40 -7.16 -18.64
CA LYS A 210 21.23 -6.52 -19.68
C LYS A 210 20.86 -5.06 -19.93
N TYR A 211 19.65 -4.66 -19.58
CA TYR A 211 19.09 -3.36 -19.92
C TYR A 211 19.00 -2.41 -18.72
N GLY A 212 19.25 -2.92 -17.51
CA GLY A 212 19.19 -2.14 -16.26
C GLY A 212 17.79 -1.65 -15.93
N VAL A 213 16.76 -2.29 -16.47
CA VAL A 213 15.36 -1.92 -16.30
C VAL A 213 14.97 -1.96 -14.82
N VAL A 214 15.33 -3.04 -14.12
CA VAL A 214 14.95 -3.23 -12.72
C VAL A 214 15.65 -2.23 -11.80
N GLN A 215 16.85 -1.80 -12.19
CA GLN A 215 17.67 -0.89 -11.39
C GLN A 215 17.06 0.52 -11.37
N ASN A 216 16.37 0.93 -12.45
CA ASN A 216 15.63 2.20 -12.49
C ASN A 216 14.46 2.25 -11.49
N ASP A 217 13.78 1.12 -11.29
CA ASP A 217 12.63 1.01 -10.38
C ASP A 217 13.01 0.62 -8.95
N LEU A 218 14.29 0.42 -8.68
CA LEU A 218 14.80 0.00 -7.38
C LEU A 218 14.40 0.94 -6.23
N PRO A 219 14.40 2.28 -6.38
CA PRO A 219 13.91 3.19 -5.33
C PRO A 219 12.45 2.91 -4.94
N ILE A 220 11.60 2.64 -5.92
CA ILE A 220 10.16 2.41 -5.73
C ILE A 220 9.96 1.09 -4.95
N ILE A 221 10.70 0.05 -5.32
CA ILE A 221 10.66 -1.26 -4.63
C ILE A 221 11.10 -1.11 -3.16
N ILE A 222 12.23 -0.44 -2.93
CA ILE A 222 12.79 -0.25 -1.59
C ILE A 222 11.83 0.58 -0.72
N SER A 223 11.25 1.65 -1.26
CA SER A 223 10.31 2.51 -0.54
C SER A 223 9.03 1.74 -0.15
N SER A 224 8.47 0.95 -1.07
CA SER A 224 7.29 0.12 -0.79
C SER A 224 7.56 -0.96 0.28
N LEU A 225 8.70 -1.67 0.19
CA LEU A 225 9.09 -2.65 1.21
C LEU A 225 9.35 -2.01 2.58
N THR A 226 9.96 -0.83 2.60
CA THR A 226 10.25 -0.08 3.83
C THR A 226 8.97 0.41 4.50
N ASN A 227 8.02 0.94 3.73
CA ASN A 227 6.70 1.33 4.22
C ASN A 227 5.96 0.14 4.86
N LEU A 228 5.92 -1.01 4.16
CA LEU A 228 5.33 -2.22 4.71
C LEU A 228 6.01 -2.65 6.02
N LYS A 229 7.35 -2.60 6.08
CA LYS A 229 8.12 -2.92 7.30
C LYS A 229 7.74 -1.99 8.46
N GLN A 230 7.70 -0.68 8.23
CA GLN A 230 7.32 0.30 9.25
C GLN A 230 5.90 0.04 9.78
N ASN A 231 4.96 -0.30 8.89
CA ASN A 231 3.58 -0.62 9.26
C ASN A 231 3.46 -1.92 10.06
N LEU A 232 4.29 -2.91 9.76
CA LEU A 232 4.39 -4.15 10.54
C LEU A 232 5.03 -3.93 11.90
N ASP A 233 6.04 -3.05 12.02
CA ASP A 233 6.65 -2.70 13.30
C ASP A 233 5.68 -1.97 14.25
N LYS A 234 4.69 -1.23 13.71
CA LYS A 234 3.61 -0.67 14.54
C LYS A 234 2.80 -1.77 15.24
N LEU A 235 2.73 -2.99 14.69
CA LEU A 235 2.05 -4.14 15.30
C LEU A 235 2.84 -4.80 16.44
N THR A 236 4.15 -4.58 16.52
CA THR A 236 5.02 -5.22 17.53
C THR A 236 5.25 -4.33 18.75
N LYS A 237 5.02 -3.02 18.65
CA LYS A 237 5.19 -2.08 19.77
C LYS A 237 4.10 -2.29 20.84
N PRO A 238 4.46 -2.79 22.03
CA PRO A 238 3.51 -2.99 23.13
C PRO A 238 3.05 -1.62 23.63
N GLY A 239 1.76 -1.29 23.43
CA GLY A 239 1.15 -0.06 23.95
C GLY A 239 0.37 0.77 22.92
N LEU A 240 0.51 0.54 21.61
CA LEU A 240 -0.30 1.26 20.62
C LEU A 240 -1.65 0.61 20.30
N VAL A 241 -1.81 -0.70 20.53
CA VAL A 241 -3.10 -1.37 20.31
C VAL A 241 -3.32 -2.48 21.35
N PRO A 242 -4.40 -2.44 22.16
CA PRO A 242 -4.70 -3.45 23.17
C PRO A 242 -5.24 -4.74 22.52
N ARG A 243 -4.43 -5.44 21.71
CA ARG A 243 -4.86 -6.66 20.99
C ARG A 243 -4.62 -7.94 21.82
N LYS A 244 -5.25 -8.02 22.98
CA LYS A 244 -5.10 -9.18 23.90
C LYS A 244 -5.54 -10.51 23.25
N HIS A 245 -6.38 -10.49 22.23
CA HIS A 245 -6.88 -11.71 21.57
C HIS A 245 -5.97 -12.24 20.45
N ILE A 246 -5.23 -11.40 19.73
CA ILE A 246 -4.23 -11.85 18.74
C ILE A 246 -3.02 -12.52 19.40
N LEU A 247 -2.76 -12.21 20.66
CA LEU A 247 -1.73 -12.86 21.48
C LEU A 247 -2.07 -14.30 21.91
N ASN A 248 -3.31 -14.76 21.70
CA ASN A 248 -3.73 -16.11 22.10
C ASN A 248 -3.78 -17.11 20.93
N ASP A 249 -3.73 -16.64 19.68
CA ASP A 249 -3.69 -17.53 18.51
C ASP A 249 -2.23 -17.74 18.05
N ALA A 250 -1.69 -18.91 18.37
CA ALA A 250 -0.34 -19.30 17.99
C ALA A 250 -0.08 -19.19 16.48
N PHE A 251 -1.11 -19.41 15.64
CA PHE A 251 -0.98 -19.31 14.20
C PHE A 251 -0.82 -17.86 13.73
N ALA A 252 -1.64 -16.94 14.25
CA ALA A 252 -1.57 -15.52 13.88
C ALA A 252 -0.22 -14.90 14.29
N ILE A 253 0.30 -15.26 15.46
CA ILE A 253 1.64 -14.82 15.92
C ILE A 253 2.72 -15.34 14.98
N LYS A 254 2.66 -16.62 14.61
CA LYS A 254 3.61 -17.24 13.69
C LYS A 254 3.58 -16.55 12.32
N MET A 255 2.40 -16.30 11.76
CA MET A 255 2.24 -15.61 10.48
C MET A 255 2.75 -14.17 10.53
N LYS A 256 2.46 -13.43 11.61
CA LYS A 256 2.99 -12.08 11.82
C LYS A 256 4.52 -12.07 11.82
N ASN A 257 5.13 -12.94 12.62
CA ASN A 257 6.59 -13.00 12.74
C ASN A 257 7.22 -13.44 11.41
N ALA A 258 6.63 -14.44 10.74
CA ALA A 258 7.06 -14.87 9.41
C ALA A 258 7.03 -13.73 8.39
N LEU A 259 5.97 -12.92 8.39
CA LEU A 259 5.84 -11.77 7.50
C LEU A 259 6.90 -10.71 7.77
N ILE A 260 7.13 -10.37 9.05
CA ILE A 260 8.19 -9.42 9.44
C ILE A 260 9.56 -9.94 8.99
N SER A 261 9.89 -11.20 9.29
CA SER A 261 11.15 -11.81 8.88
C SER A 261 11.31 -11.87 7.35
N SER A 262 10.23 -12.16 6.63
CA SER A 262 10.22 -12.19 5.16
C SER A 262 10.51 -10.82 4.55
N VAL A 263 9.89 -9.75 5.06
CA VAL A 263 10.12 -8.38 4.59
C VAL A 263 11.53 -7.92 4.94
N LYS A 264 11.99 -8.15 6.18
CA LYS A 264 13.38 -7.85 6.59
C LYS A 264 14.40 -8.55 5.71
N ARG A 265 14.24 -9.85 5.47
CA ARG A 265 15.11 -10.64 4.59
C ARG A 265 15.12 -10.08 3.17
N SER A 266 13.97 -9.66 2.66
CA SER A 266 13.84 -9.08 1.31
C SER A 266 14.62 -7.77 1.21
N ILE A 267 14.51 -6.87 2.21
CA ILE A 267 15.29 -5.63 2.28
C ILE A 267 16.79 -5.94 2.39
N TYR A 268 17.19 -6.82 3.31
CA TYR A 268 18.59 -7.24 3.47
C TYR A 268 19.19 -7.77 2.18
N LYS A 269 18.43 -8.59 1.44
CA LYS A 269 18.90 -9.15 0.17
C LYS A 269 19.21 -8.06 -0.85
N ILE A 270 18.33 -7.05 -0.98
CA ILE A 270 18.55 -5.91 -1.87
C ILE A 270 19.75 -5.09 -1.39
N VAL A 271 19.76 -4.68 -0.11
CA VAL A 271 20.79 -3.82 0.47
C VAL A 271 22.19 -4.44 0.37
N ILE A 272 22.33 -5.73 0.64
CA ILE A 272 23.64 -6.42 0.54
C ILE A 272 24.10 -6.48 -0.92
N THR A 273 23.20 -6.78 -1.85
CA THR A 273 23.52 -6.90 -3.28
C THR A 273 23.93 -5.56 -3.88
N PHE A 274 23.24 -4.47 -3.51
CA PHE A 274 23.50 -3.11 -4.01
C PHE A 274 24.37 -2.28 -3.05
N SER A 275 25.01 -2.88 -2.06
CA SER A 275 25.76 -2.18 -1.00
C SER A 275 26.81 -1.20 -1.53
N LYS A 276 27.47 -1.54 -2.63
CA LYS A 276 28.49 -0.70 -3.29
C LYS A 276 27.90 0.53 -4.01
N TYR A 277 26.64 0.43 -4.44
CA TYR A 277 25.95 1.43 -5.26
C TYR A 277 24.86 2.16 -4.49
N ILE A 278 24.72 1.90 -3.18
CA ILE A 278 23.56 2.38 -2.42
C ILE A 278 23.50 3.90 -2.29
N HIS A 279 24.64 4.57 -2.40
CA HIS A 279 24.75 6.03 -2.38
C HIS A 279 24.34 6.69 -3.70
N GLU A 280 24.26 5.92 -4.80
CA GLU A 280 23.89 6.40 -6.12
C GLU A 280 22.38 6.24 -6.40
N ILE A 281 21.69 5.46 -5.57
CA ILE A 281 20.25 5.23 -5.70
C ILE A 281 19.48 6.44 -5.14
N PRO A 282 18.59 7.08 -5.91
CA PRO A 282 17.80 8.21 -5.44
C PRO A 282 16.72 7.74 -4.47
N LEU A 283 17.07 7.67 -3.18
CA LEU A 283 16.17 7.28 -2.11
C LEU A 283 15.72 8.50 -1.30
N ASP A 284 14.44 8.51 -0.90
CA ASP A 284 13.92 9.50 0.05
C ASP A 284 14.71 9.48 1.36
N PRO A 285 14.92 10.64 2.01
CA PRO A 285 15.73 10.73 3.22
C PRO A 285 15.19 9.84 4.36
N ASP A 286 13.88 9.70 4.48
CA ASP A 286 13.24 8.85 5.50
C ASP A 286 13.52 7.35 5.25
N VAL A 287 13.54 6.94 3.98
CA VAL A 287 13.86 5.58 3.56
C VAL A 287 15.35 5.30 3.76
N GLN A 288 16.22 6.28 3.48
CA GLN A 288 17.65 6.16 3.76
C GLN A 288 17.94 5.94 5.24
N VAL A 289 17.29 6.70 6.13
CA VAL A 289 17.41 6.53 7.59
C VAL A 289 16.92 5.14 8.01
N ALA A 290 15.79 4.69 7.46
CA ALA A 290 15.25 3.36 7.75
C ALA A 290 16.15 2.20 7.24
N LEU A 291 17.01 2.45 6.26
CA LEU A 291 17.97 1.46 5.71
C LEU A 291 19.30 1.40 6.46
N GLN A 292 19.68 2.44 7.21
CA GLN A 292 20.93 2.47 7.97
C GLN A 292 21.12 1.25 8.91
N PRO A 293 20.09 0.78 9.65
CA PRO A 293 20.21 -0.44 10.46
C PRO A 293 20.46 -1.71 9.64
N PHE A 294 19.96 -1.77 8.41
CA PHE A 294 20.17 -2.89 7.48
C PHE A 294 21.59 -2.89 6.92
N LEU A 295 22.15 -1.72 6.60
CA LEU A 295 23.55 -1.59 6.17
C LEU A 295 24.54 -2.02 7.26
N LEU A 296 24.20 -1.75 8.53
CA LEU A 296 25.03 -2.10 9.69
C LEU A 296 24.77 -3.52 10.21
N CYS A 297 23.91 -4.31 9.56
CA CYS A 297 23.49 -5.63 10.02
C CYS A 297 22.97 -5.66 11.48
N LYS A 298 22.30 -4.59 11.92
CA LYS A 298 21.82 -4.42 13.31
C LYS A 298 20.40 -4.94 13.58
N GLU A 299 19.62 -5.28 12.55
CA GLU A 299 18.27 -5.86 12.67
C GLU A 299 18.25 -7.39 12.49
N ALA A 300 19.16 -8.11 13.15
CA ALA A 300 19.14 -9.58 13.22
C ALA A 300 17.96 -10.08 14.08
#